data_AF-A0A2S0L659-F1
#
_entry.id   AF-A0A2S0L659-F1
#
_cell.length_a   1.000
_cell.length_b   1.000
_cell.length_c   1.000
_cell.angle_alpha   90.00
_cell.angle_beta   90.00
_cell.angle_gamma   90.00
#
_symmetry.space_group_name_H-M   'P 1'
#
loop_
_entity.id
_entity.type
_entity.pdbx_description
1 polymer ?
#
loop_
_entity_poly.entity_id
_entity_poly.type
_entity_poly.pdbx_seq_one_letter_code
_entity_poly.pdbx_strand_id
1 'polypeptide(L)'
;MTKSIKVNKDTTSSIASGITGASSDLRLSPLASQDGKSTITANKSSKTAYDKVRNSASKFDETITVDAQNIRSLGVKFDEFDRDISMQLQSKAPRLDR
;
A
#
# COMPACT_ATOMS: atom_id res chain seq x y z
N MET A 1 -6.51 32.69 15.77
CA MET A 1 -6.61 31.58 14.79
C MET A 1 -5.65 30.50 15.24
N THR A 2 -6.14 29.38 15.76
CA THR A 2 -5.28 28.24 16.11
C THR A 2 -4.90 27.56 14.81
N LYS A 3 -3.61 27.60 14.47
CA LYS A 3 -3.06 26.93 13.28
C LYS A 3 -3.24 25.44 13.52
N SER A 4 -4.25 24.82 12.92
CA SER A 4 -4.45 23.38 12.98
C SER A 4 -3.21 22.71 12.40
N ILE A 5 -2.46 21.99 13.24
CA ILE A 5 -1.47 21.05 12.75
C ILE A 5 -2.28 20.01 11.97
N LYS A 6 -1.97 19.85 10.68
CA LYS A 6 -2.52 18.80 9.83
C LYS A 6 -1.37 17.89 9.45
N VAL A 7 -1.18 16.80 10.19
CA VAL A 7 -0.14 15.85 9.86
C VAL A 7 -0.61 15.00 8.68
N ASN A 8 -0.11 15.30 7.48
CA ASN A 8 0.02 14.54 6.23
C ASN A 8 -0.82 13.26 5.95
N LYS A 9 -2.04 13.13 6.47
CA LYS A 9 -2.97 12.03 6.19
C LYS A 9 -3.22 11.88 4.68
N ASP A 10 -3.47 12.99 4.00
CA ASP A 10 -3.74 13.00 2.55
C ASP A 10 -2.54 12.47 1.75
N THR A 11 -1.32 12.76 2.20
CA THR A 11 -0.08 12.22 1.63
C THR A 11 0.01 10.71 1.83
N THR A 12 -0.26 10.20 3.04
CA THR A 12 -0.23 8.75 3.29
C THR A 12 -1.28 8.00 2.47
N SER A 13 -2.49 8.56 2.32
CA SER A 13 -3.55 7.97 1.49
C SER A 13 -3.14 7.91 0.01
N SER A 14 -2.56 9.00 -0.50
CA SER A 14 -2.10 9.09 -1.89
C SER A 14 -0.98 8.09 -2.18
N ILE A 15 0.01 7.99 -1.29
CA ILE A 15 1.13 7.03 -1.42
C ILE A 15 0.59 5.59 -1.40
N ALA A 16 -0.24 5.25 -0.43
CA ALA A 16 -0.79 3.89 -0.32
C ALA A 16 -1.61 3.50 -1.55
N SER A 17 -2.36 4.44 -2.12
CA SER A 17 -3.15 4.22 -3.34
C SER A 17 -2.24 4.01 -4.56
N GLY A 18 -1.18 4.81 -4.70
CA GLY A 18 -0.18 4.64 -5.77
C GLY A 18 0.52 3.28 -5.72
N ILE A 19 0.90 2.83 -4.51
CA ILE A 19 1.52 1.50 -4.31
C ILE A 19 0.54 0.38 -4.67
N THR A 20 -0.73 0.47 -4.24
CA THR A 20 -1.75 -0.55 -4.58
C THR A 20 -2.01 -0.60 -6.10
N GLY A 21 -1.99 0.55 -6.78
CA GLY A 21 -2.09 0.61 -8.25
C GLY A 21 -0.94 -0.13 -8.93
N ALA A 22 0.30 0.20 -8.57
CA ALA A 22 1.49 -0.45 -9.13
C ALA A 22 1.56 -1.96 -8.83
N SER A 23 1.03 -2.40 -7.69
CA SER A 23 0.88 -3.83 -7.34
C SER A 23 0.04 -4.58 -8.37
N SER A 24 -1.08 -3.98 -8.80
CA SER A 24 -1.99 -4.62 -9.74
C SER A 24 -1.35 -4.88 -11.11
N ASP A 25 -0.39 -4.05 -11.53
CA ASP A 25 0.33 -4.18 -12.79
C ASP A 25 1.36 -5.33 -12.79
N LEU A 26 1.79 -5.79 -11.61
CA LEU A 26 2.77 -6.87 -11.47
C LEU A 26 2.15 -8.26 -11.61
N ARG A 27 0.83 -8.34 -11.72
CA ARG A 27 0.11 -9.59 -11.93
C ARG A 27 0.38 -10.11 -13.34
N LEU A 28 1.32 -11.06 -13.43
CA LEU A 28 1.64 -11.72 -14.68
C LEU A 28 0.44 -12.50 -15.22
N SER A 29 0.16 -12.31 -16.51
CA SER A 29 -0.82 -13.13 -17.21
C SER A 29 -0.36 -14.59 -17.27
N PRO A 30 -1.28 -15.58 -17.09
CA PRO A 30 -0.95 -16.99 -17.20
C PRO A 30 -0.43 -17.33 -18.61
N LEU A 31 0.47 -18.32 -18.70
CA LEU A 31 0.94 -18.83 -19.99
C LEU A 31 -0.23 -19.41 -20.80
N ALA A 32 -0.35 -18.99 -22.07
CA ALA A 32 -1.43 -19.41 -22.98
C ALA A 32 -1.40 -20.91 -23.34
N SER A 33 -0.22 -21.54 -23.32
CA SER A 33 -0.09 -23.00 -23.44
C SER A 33 0.40 -23.60 -22.12
N GLN A 34 -0.50 -24.35 -21.48
CA GLN A 34 -0.19 -25.19 -20.33
C GLN A 34 0.03 -26.66 -20.72
N ASP A 35 0.05 -26.97 -22.02
CA ASP A 35 0.15 -28.35 -22.48
C ASP A 35 1.44 -28.99 -21.95
N GLY A 36 1.29 -30.12 -21.28
CA GLY A 36 2.41 -30.90 -20.75
C GLY A 36 3.02 -31.84 -21.78
N LYS A 37 2.69 -31.69 -23.07
CA LYS A 37 2.98 -32.68 -24.11
C LYS A 37 4.19 -32.33 -24.97
N SER A 38 4.60 -31.07 -25.03
CA SER A 38 5.77 -30.68 -25.82
C SER A 38 7.08 -31.16 -25.16
N THR A 39 7.81 -32.04 -25.87
CA THR A 39 9.09 -32.66 -25.49
C THR A 39 10.31 -31.75 -25.71
N ILE A 40 10.10 -30.50 -26.13
CA ILE A 40 11.18 -29.54 -26.35
C ILE A 40 11.72 -29.09 -24.99
N THR A 41 12.99 -29.37 -24.68
CA THR A 41 13.64 -28.93 -23.42
C THR A 41 13.48 -27.43 -23.16
N ALA A 42 13.47 -26.61 -24.22
CA ALA A 42 13.20 -25.18 -24.14
C ALA A 42 11.84 -24.87 -23.49
N ASN A 43 10.82 -25.72 -23.67
CA ASN A 43 9.49 -25.51 -23.07
C ASN A 43 9.51 -25.74 -21.54
N LYS A 44 10.25 -26.76 -21.06
CA LYS A 44 10.45 -27.00 -19.62
C LYS A 44 11.27 -25.89 -18.96
N SER A 45 12.35 -25.47 -19.60
CA SER A 45 13.21 -24.37 -19.10
C SER A 45 12.44 -23.05 -19.06
N SER A 46 11.70 -22.71 -20.13
CA SER A 46 10.86 -21.51 -20.19
C SER A 46 9.74 -21.54 -19.13
N LYS A 47 9.10 -22.70 -18.92
CA LYS A 47 8.08 -22.85 -17.87
C LYS A 47 8.66 -22.67 -16.47
N THR A 48 9.81 -23.27 -16.20
CA THR A 48 10.51 -23.09 -14.92
C THR A 48 10.92 -21.62 -14.70
N ALA A 49 11.40 -20.95 -15.75
CA ALA A 49 11.74 -19.53 -15.68
C ALA A 49 10.49 -18.67 -15.42
N TYR A 50 9.39 -18.94 -16.12
CA TYR A 50 8.11 -18.29 -15.90
C TYR A 50 7.61 -18.47 -14.47
N ASP A 51 7.60 -19.72 -13.95
CA ASP A 51 7.15 -20.01 -12.59
C ASP A 51 8.02 -19.31 -11.52
N LYS A 52 9.34 -19.20 -11.76
CA LYS A 52 10.23 -18.42 -10.90
C LYS A 52 9.86 -16.94 -10.90
N VAL A 53 9.68 -16.35 -12.07
CA VAL A 53 9.33 -14.91 -12.19
C VAL A 53 7.95 -14.66 -11.59
N ARG A 54 6.98 -15.54 -11.82
CA ARG A 54 5.64 -15.48 -11.22
C ARG A 54 5.70 -15.54 -9.70
N ASN A 55 6.45 -16.48 -9.12
CA ASN A 55 6.59 -16.58 -7.67
C ASN A 55 7.26 -15.34 -7.07
N SER A 56 8.28 -14.80 -7.73
CA SER A 56 8.93 -13.55 -7.29
C SER A 56 7.97 -12.35 -7.38
N ALA A 57 7.22 -12.23 -8.48
CA ALA A 57 6.23 -11.18 -8.66
C ALA A 57 5.13 -11.25 -7.60
N SER A 58 4.61 -12.46 -7.30
CA SER A 58 3.60 -12.66 -6.24
C SER A 58 4.12 -12.27 -4.85
N LYS A 59 5.36 -12.66 -4.49
CA LYS A 59 5.94 -12.25 -3.19
C LYS A 59 6.14 -10.75 -3.09
N PHE A 60 6.54 -10.12 -4.19
CA PHE A 60 6.68 -8.68 -4.23
C PHE A 60 5.31 -7.99 -4.08
N ASP A 61 4.28 -8.46 -4.81
CA ASP A 61 2.89 -7.99 -4.70
C ASP A 61 2.35 -8.06 -3.26
N GLU A 62 2.57 -9.19 -2.58
CA GLU A 62 2.21 -9.37 -1.17
C GLU A 62 2.91 -8.36 -0.26
N THR A 63 4.22 -8.19 -0.44
CA THR A 63 5.04 -7.28 0.39
C THR A 63 4.57 -5.83 0.23
N ILE A 64 4.39 -5.37 -0.99
CA ILE A 64 3.97 -3.98 -1.24
C ILE A 64 2.51 -3.73 -0.84
N THR A 65 1.66 -4.76 -0.87
CA THR A 65 0.28 -4.68 -0.36
C THR A 65 0.28 -4.46 1.16
N VAL A 66 1.13 -5.20 1.89
CA VAL A 66 1.31 -5.01 3.34
C VAL A 66 1.83 -3.60 3.64
N ASP A 67 2.82 -3.11 2.89
CA ASP A 67 3.33 -1.75 3.07
C ASP A 67 2.26 -0.68 2.82
N ALA A 68 1.43 -0.84 1.78
CA ALA A 68 0.32 0.07 1.54
C ALA A 68 -0.68 0.08 2.71
N GLN A 69 -0.92 -1.05 3.38
CA GLN A 69 -1.76 -1.14 4.58
C GLN A 69 -1.11 -0.44 5.78
N ASN A 70 0.21 -0.62 5.97
CA ASN A 70 0.97 0.04 7.02
C ASN A 70 0.94 1.57 6.87
N ILE A 71 1.08 2.06 5.64
CA ILE A 71 1.02 3.50 5.33
C ILE A 71 -0.38 4.07 5.60
N ARG A 72 -1.45 3.34 5.23
CA ARG A 72 -2.83 3.74 5.58
C ARG A 72 -3.03 3.82 7.10
N SER A 73 -2.50 2.84 7.82
CA SER A 73 -2.57 2.79 9.29
C SER A 73 -1.82 3.97 9.92
N LEU A 74 -0.70 4.39 9.35
CA LEU A 74 0.01 5.59 9.77
C LEU A 74 -0.84 6.86 9.56
N GLY A 75 -1.55 6.95 8.43
CA GLY A 75 -2.49 8.04 8.16
C GLY A 75 -3.62 8.15 9.19
N VAL A 76 -4.12 7.02 9.70
CA VAL A 76 -5.11 6.99 10.79
C VAL A 76 -4.51 7.57 12.08
N LYS A 77 -3.29 7.15 12.45
CA LYS A 77 -2.60 7.67 13.65
C LYS A 77 -2.34 9.18 13.57
N PHE A 78 -2.06 9.70 12.38
CA PHE A 78 -1.93 11.14 12.18
C PHE A 78 -3.25 11.89 12.39
N ASP A 79 -4.37 11.32 11.92
CA ASP A 79 -5.71 11.89 12.15
C ASP A 79 -6.07 11.91 13.64
N GLU A 80 -5.74 10.83 14.37
CA GLU A 80 -5.92 10.74 15.82
C GLU A 80 -5.08 11.80 16.55
N PHE A 81 -3.80 11.92 16.19
CA PHE A 81 -2.90 12.93 16.75
C PHE A 81 -3.44 14.36 16.55
N ASP A 82 -3.89 14.70 15.34
CA ASP A 82 -4.44 16.02 15.03
C ASP A 82 -5.70 16.33 15.85
N ARG A 83 -6.55 15.33 16.11
CA ARG A 83 -7.74 15.45 16.97
C ARG A 83 -7.37 15.68 18.43
N ASP A 84 -6.43 14.90 18.95
CA ASP A 84 -5.98 15.02 20.35
C ASP A 84 -5.37 16.39 20.62
N ILE A 85 -4.51 16.88 19.72
CA ILE A 85 -3.94 18.23 19.82
C ILE A 85 -5.04 19.30 19.74
N SER A 86 -6.00 19.14 18.83
CA SER A 86 -7.11 20.10 18.71
C SER A 86 -7.95 20.16 19.99
N MET A 87 -8.23 19.02 20.62
CA MET A 87 -8.94 18.95 21.90
C MET A 87 -8.15 19.58 23.04
N GLN A 88 -6.84 19.33 23.14
CA GLN A 88 -5.98 19.94 24.15
C GLN A 88 -5.89 21.46 24.01
N LEU A 89 -5.87 21.97 22.78
CA LEU A 89 -5.85 23.40 22.52
C LEU A 89 -7.19 24.07 22.86
N GLN A 90 -8.31 23.38 22.63
CA GLN A 90 -9.64 23.85 23.03
C GLN A 90 -9.84 23.83 24.55
N SER A 91 -9.35 22.80 25.26
CA SER A 91 -9.49 22.71 26.71
C SER A 91 -8.66 23.74 27.49
N LYS A 92 -7.57 24.23 26.89
CA LYS A 92 -6.73 25.30 27.44
C LYS A 92 -7.17 26.71 27.04
N ALA A 93 -8.17 26.87 26.18
CA ALA A 93 -8.70 28.18 25.83
C ALA A 93 -9.49 28.76 27.03
N PRO A 94 -9.20 30.00 27.47
CA PRO A 94 -9.95 30.61 28.56
C PRO A 94 -11.42 30.71 28.18
N ARG A 95 -12.32 30.26 29.08
CA ARG A 95 -13.74 30.56 28.93
C ARG A 95 -13.88 32.07 29.01
N LEU A 96 -14.25 32.69 27.89
CA LEU A 96 -14.74 34.06 27.87
C LEU A 96 -16.08 34.04 28.61
N ASP A 97 -16.03 34.13 29.94
CA ASP A 97 -17.20 34.42 30.74
C ASP A 97 -17.69 35.83 30.37
N ARG A 98 -18.99 35.90 30.12
CA ARG A 98 -19.75 37.08 29.67
C ARG A 98 -19.79 38.18 30.72
#